data_AF-A0A254RZJ7-F1
#
_entry.id   AF-A0A254RZJ7-F1
#
_cell.length_a   1.000
_cell.length_b   1.000
_cell.length_c   1.000
_cell.angle_alpha   90.00
_cell.angle_beta   90.00
_cell.angle_gamma   90.00
#
_symmetry.space_group_name_H-M   'P 1'
#
loop_
_entity.id
_entity.type
_entity.pdbx_description
1 polymer ?
#
loop_
_entity_poly.entity_id
_entity_poly.type
_entity_poly.pdbx_seq_one_letter_code
_entity_poly.pdbx_strand_id
1 'polypeptide(L)'
;MRFFWTAFLIFSVSLWARPINDGNKLFAAGDYAGALEMYMKAREAEPANPLLFYNIGTCQYKLGNFEEAKKELESAVRMPDKNMAAKAAYNLANTHFRVGEKAQEPSARIAAWRESVAYLKKAIDLDNDFENAKKNVEIVQRKLKEELDKQKENKDQNQDQNDQKQPPLSDKAKQVLARALQLCKDGKYAEGKQMLENLIAEDETASQLSGHVQRIDDVIEIKAGRKPKTKIDASNTDNDLEVI
;
A
#
# COMPACT_ATOMS: atom_id res chain seq x y z
N MET A 1 16.30 38.61 60.40
CA MET A 1 14.84 38.36 60.39
C MET A 1 14.42 38.26 58.93
N ARG A 2 14.03 37.08 58.42
CA ARG A 2 12.64 36.68 58.07
C ARG A 2 11.91 37.82 57.34
N PHE A 3 11.43 37.66 56.09
CA PHE A 3 10.24 36.85 55.77
C PHE A 3 10.30 36.17 54.38
N PHE A 4 10.01 34.87 54.39
CA PHE A 4 9.38 34.11 53.32
C PHE A 4 7.94 34.62 53.11
N TRP A 5 7.44 34.72 51.87
CA TRP A 5 6.06 34.33 51.52
C TRP A 5 6.02 33.79 50.07
N THR A 6 6.05 32.46 50.01
CA THR A 6 5.54 31.52 48.99
C THR A 6 4.77 32.07 47.79
N ALA A 7 5.34 31.88 46.61
CA ALA A 7 4.60 31.67 45.37
C ALA A 7 4.43 30.16 45.13
N PHE A 8 3.20 29.67 45.04
CA PHE A 8 2.65 29.04 43.84
C PHE A 8 1.22 28.55 44.11
N LEU A 9 0.36 28.82 43.13
CA LEU A 9 -1.05 28.50 43.09
C LEU A 9 -1.33 27.01 43.28
N ILE A 10 -2.40 26.76 44.04
CA ILE A 10 -3.02 25.48 44.32
C ILE A 10 -3.73 24.99 43.05
N PHE A 11 -3.49 23.71 42.72
CA PHE A 11 -4.22 22.78 41.86
C PHE A 11 -5.52 23.27 41.20
N SER A 12 -5.61 23.19 39.87
CA SER A 12 -6.90 23.18 39.15
C SER A 12 -7.02 22.00 38.19
N VAL A 13 -6.88 20.78 38.69
CA VAL A 13 -7.09 19.52 37.94
C VAL A 13 -8.59 19.29 37.58
N SER A 14 -9.51 20.22 37.88
CA SER A 14 -10.97 19.95 37.84
C SER A 14 -11.78 20.62 36.72
N LEU A 15 -11.19 21.45 35.84
CA LEU A 15 -11.88 21.99 34.65
C LEU A 15 -11.58 21.21 33.35
N TRP A 16 -10.53 20.39 33.34
CA TRP A 16 -9.87 19.90 32.12
C TRP A 16 -10.35 18.50 31.73
N ALA A 17 -10.70 17.68 32.73
CA ALA A 17 -11.28 16.36 32.52
C ALA A 17 -12.76 16.39 32.08
N ARG A 18 -13.45 17.54 32.17
CA ARG A 18 -14.88 17.63 31.82
C ARG A 18 -15.15 17.31 30.35
N PRO A 19 -14.49 17.96 29.36
CA PRO A 19 -14.74 17.65 27.95
C PRO A 19 -14.36 16.22 27.57
N ILE A 20 -13.30 15.64 28.14
CA ILE A 20 -12.92 14.24 27.90
C ILE A 20 -13.99 13.28 28.43
N ASN A 21 -14.47 13.49 29.65
CA ASN A 21 -15.49 12.64 30.26
C ASN A 21 -16.83 12.75 29.54
N ASP A 22 -17.23 13.94 29.12
CA ASP A 22 -18.44 14.15 28.34
C ASP A 22 -18.31 13.51 26.94
N GLY A 23 -17.14 13.66 26.30
CA GLY A 23 -16.82 12.94 25.06
C GLY A 23 -16.91 11.42 25.22
N ASN A 24 -16.37 10.87 26.32
CA ASN A 24 -16.46 9.42 26.61
C ASN A 24 -17.91 8.95 26.80
N LYS A 25 -18.76 9.76 27.47
CA LYS A 25 -20.18 9.44 27.64
C LYS A 25 -20.92 9.44 26.29
N LEU A 26 -20.70 10.46 25.46
CA LEU A 26 -21.29 10.56 24.13
C LEU A 26 -20.82 9.41 23.24
N PHE A 27 -19.54 9.06 23.31
CA PHE A 27 -18.98 7.92 22.58
C PHE A 27 -19.64 6.61 22.99
N ALA A 28 -19.81 6.38 24.30
CA ALA A 28 -20.50 5.20 24.83
C ALA A 28 -21.98 5.15 24.43
N ALA A 29 -22.63 6.32 24.27
CA ALA A 29 -23.98 6.44 23.75
C ALA A 29 -24.09 6.25 22.22
N GLY A 30 -22.96 6.12 21.52
CA GLY A 30 -22.90 6.00 20.05
C GLY A 30 -23.00 7.33 19.31
N ASP A 31 -23.08 8.47 20.03
CA ASP A 31 -23.02 9.79 19.43
C ASP A 31 -21.55 10.17 19.15
N TYR A 32 -21.04 9.64 18.05
CA TYR A 32 -19.65 9.87 17.65
C TYR A 32 -19.39 11.30 17.19
N ALA A 33 -20.41 12.01 16.69
CA ALA A 33 -20.29 13.40 16.27
C ALA A 33 -20.18 14.32 17.50
N GLY A 34 -21.07 14.16 18.48
CA GLY A 34 -21.00 14.88 19.75
C GLY A 34 -19.72 14.53 20.53
N ALA A 35 -19.32 13.26 20.56
CA ALA A 35 -18.07 12.84 21.17
C ALA A 35 -16.86 13.54 20.53
N LEU A 36 -16.81 13.57 19.19
CA LEU A 36 -15.77 14.27 18.44
C LEU A 36 -15.73 15.75 18.82
N GLU A 37 -16.87 16.43 18.90
CA GLU A 37 -16.91 17.84 19.31
C GLU A 37 -16.29 18.05 20.71
N MET A 38 -16.63 17.20 21.68
CA MET A 38 -16.09 17.31 23.03
C MET A 38 -14.59 17.00 23.10
N TYR A 39 -14.12 16.00 22.34
CA TYR A 39 -12.69 15.71 22.25
C TYR A 39 -11.91 16.81 21.54
N MET A 40 -12.49 17.46 20.54
CA MET A 40 -11.89 18.60 19.87
C MET A 40 -11.74 19.79 20.83
N LYS A 41 -12.76 20.06 21.66
CA LYS A 41 -12.65 21.06 22.75
C LYS A 41 -11.59 20.69 23.76
N ALA A 42 -11.49 19.41 24.15
CA ALA A 42 -10.42 18.94 25.04
C ALA A 42 -9.02 19.20 24.46
N ARG A 43 -8.87 19.03 23.13
CA ARG A 43 -7.60 19.21 22.42
C ARG A 43 -7.10 20.65 22.42
N GLU A 44 -7.98 21.65 22.57
CA GLU A 44 -7.57 23.06 22.71
C GLU A 44 -6.74 23.28 23.98
N ALA A 45 -7.05 22.55 25.06
CA ALA A 45 -6.32 22.61 26.31
C ALA A 45 -5.11 21.67 26.35
N GLU A 46 -5.23 20.49 25.72
CA GLU A 46 -4.19 19.45 25.73
C GLU A 46 -3.79 19.02 24.30
N PRO A 47 -3.15 19.89 23.51
CA PRO A 47 -2.90 19.66 22.08
C PRO A 47 -1.95 18.48 21.78
N ALA A 48 -1.19 18.04 22.78
CA ALA A 48 -0.21 16.95 22.66
C ALA A 48 -0.63 15.66 23.40
N ASN A 49 -1.87 15.57 23.91
CA ASN A 49 -2.31 14.38 24.64
C ASN A 49 -2.59 13.21 23.67
N PRO A 50 -1.82 12.11 23.72
CA PRO A 50 -1.97 11.01 22.78
C PRO A 50 -3.31 10.27 22.88
N LEU A 51 -3.98 10.31 24.03
CA LEU A 51 -5.31 9.73 24.19
C LEU A 51 -6.36 10.49 23.38
N LEU A 52 -6.20 11.81 23.21
CA LEU A 52 -7.09 12.60 22.36
C LEU A 52 -6.93 12.24 20.89
N PHE A 53 -5.70 12.00 20.42
CA PHE A 53 -5.50 11.49 19.06
C PHE A 53 -6.20 10.14 18.84
N TYR A 54 -6.12 9.23 19.82
CA TYR A 54 -6.83 7.95 19.75
C TYR A 54 -8.35 8.12 19.70
N ASN A 55 -8.90 8.93 20.62
CA ASN A 55 -10.34 9.13 20.74
C ASN A 55 -10.93 9.85 19.52
N ILE A 56 -10.29 10.92 19.06
CA ILE A 56 -10.68 11.67 17.86
C ILE A 56 -10.60 10.75 16.64
N GLY A 57 -9.47 10.06 16.44
CA GLY A 57 -9.30 9.13 15.32
C GLY A 57 -10.32 8.00 15.31
N THR A 58 -10.69 7.49 16.49
CA THR A 58 -11.73 6.47 16.62
C THR A 58 -13.13 7.02 16.29
N CYS A 59 -13.45 8.25 16.70
CA CYS A 59 -14.69 8.91 16.30
C CYS A 59 -14.75 9.10 14.79
N GLN A 60 -13.68 9.61 14.18
CA GLN A 60 -13.60 9.80 12.73
C GLN A 60 -13.77 8.48 11.97
N TYR A 61 -13.16 7.39 12.45
CA TYR A 61 -13.36 6.06 11.89
C TYR A 61 -14.83 5.63 11.94
N LYS A 62 -15.49 5.84 13.09
CA LYS A 62 -16.91 5.49 13.27
C LYS A 62 -17.85 6.33 12.40
N LEU A 63 -17.48 7.59 12.13
CA LEU A 63 -18.19 8.49 11.22
C LEU A 63 -17.90 8.20 9.74
N GLY A 64 -16.94 7.33 9.43
CA GLY A 64 -16.57 6.98 8.06
C GLY A 64 -15.57 7.94 7.39
N ASN A 65 -15.06 8.90 8.16
CA ASN A 65 -14.05 9.90 7.76
C ASN A 65 -12.66 9.29 7.87
N PHE A 66 -12.35 8.38 6.95
CA PHE A 66 -11.19 7.49 7.08
C PHE A 66 -9.84 8.20 6.90
N GLU A 67 -9.76 9.28 6.13
CA GLU A 67 -8.50 10.02 5.98
C GLU A 67 -8.15 10.80 7.26
N GLU A 68 -9.12 11.45 7.88
CA GLU A 68 -8.95 12.11 9.17
C GLU A 68 -8.64 11.08 10.26
N ALA A 69 -9.32 9.94 10.25
CA ALA A 69 -9.06 8.85 11.19
C ALA A 69 -7.62 8.35 11.10
N LYS A 70 -7.10 8.15 9.88
CA LYS A 70 -5.70 7.73 9.67
C LYS A 70 -4.73 8.70 10.33
N LYS A 71 -4.85 10.00 10.04
CA LYS A 71 -3.93 11.03 10.56
C LYS A 71 -3.87 11.05 12.09
N GLU A 72 -5.04 11.00 12.74
CA GLU A 72 -5.14 11.03 14.19
C GLU A 72 -4.61 9.72 14.80
N LEU A 73 -4.97 8.57 14.24
CA LEU A 73 -4.52 7.27 14.75
C LEU A 73 -3.02 7.03 14.52
N GLU A 74 -2.44 7.52 13.43
CA GLU A 74 -0.98 7.50 13.20
C GLU A 74 -0.21 8.27 14.29
N SER A 75 -0.79 9.36 14.79
CA SER A 75 -0.23 10.10 15.93
C SER A 75 -0.41 9.28 17.22
N ALA A 76 -1.58 8.69 17.42
CA ALA A 76 -1.90 7.89 18.60
C ALA A 76 -1.03 6.62 18.75
N VAL A 77 -0.68 5.96 17.65
CA VAL A 77 0.16 4.75 17.65
C VAL A 77 1.57 4.98 18.24
N ARG A 78 2.01 6.24 18.33
CA ARG A 78 3.31 6.62 18.91
C ARG A 78 3.27 6.83 20.43
N MET A 79 2.14 6.57 21.07
CA MET A 79 2.00 6.81 22.50
C MET A 79 2.84 5.85 23.36
N PRO A 80 3.31 6.28 24.55
CA PRO A 80 4.16 5.44 25.40
C PRO A 80 3.46 4.20 25.96
N ASP A 81 2.16 4.30 26.23
CA ASP A 81 1.37 3.18 26.74
C ASP A 81 1.19 2.13 25.65
N LYS A 82 1.84 0.98 25.81
CA LYS A 82 1.83 -0.09 24.80
C LYS A 82 0.45 -0.67 24.55
N ASN A 83 -0.38 -0.80 25.59
CA ASN A 83 -1.72 -1.38 25.45
C ASN A 83 -2.63 -0.43 24.66
N MET A 84 -2.52 0.87 24.91
CA MET A 84 -3.26 1.88 24.16
C MET A 84 -2.68 2.08 22.76
N ALA A 85 -1.36 1.99 22.58
CA ALA A 85 -0.72 1.98 21.26
C ALA A 85 -1.17 0.77 20.42
N ALA A 86 -1.35 -0.41 21.04
CA ALA A 86 -1.88 -1.59 20.38
C ALA A 86 -3.32 -1.35 19.90
N LYS A 87 -4.19 -0.78 20.74
CA LYS A 87 -5.56 -0.41 20.36
C LYS A 87 -5.59 0.64 19.25
N ALA A 88 -4.69 1.62 19.28
CA ALA A 88 -4.56 2.62 18.22
C ALA A 88 -4.12 1.97 16.90
N ALA A 89 -3.15 1.06 16.93
CA ALA A 89 -2.68 0.32 15.75
C ALA A 89 -3.79 -0.55 15.18
N TYR A 90 -4.56 -1.23 16.03
CA TYR A 90 -5.73 -1.99 15.62
C TYR A 90 -6.80 -1.12 14.94
N ASN A 91 -7.12 0.05 15.49
CA ASN A 91 -8.08 0.97 14.88
C ASN A 91 -7.55 1.56 13.55
N LEU A 92 -6.25 1.85 13.47
CA LEU A 92 -5.63 2.31 12.24
C LEU A 92 -5.69 1.22 11.15
N ALA A 93 -5.42 -0.02 11.53
CA ALA A 93 -5.54 -1.14 10.61
C ALA A 93 -6.97 -1.33 10.10
N ASN A 94 -7.98 -1.22 10.99
CA ASN A 94 -9.38 -1.27 10.58
C ASN A 94 -9.71 -0.11 9.63
N THR A 95 -9.15 1.07 9.88
CA THR A 95 -9.33 2.23 8.98
C THR A 95 -8.78 1.94 7.59
N HIS A 96 -7.54 1.44 7.49
CA HIS A 96 -6.95 1.01 6.23
C HIS A 96 -7.75 -0.11 5.54
N PHE A 97 -8.30 -1.04 6.32
CA PHE A 97 -9.15 -2.09 5.78
C PHE A 97 -10.39 -1.51 5.09
N ARG A 98 -11.10 -0.59 5.76
CA ARG A 98 -12.28 0.10 5.21
C ARG A 98 -11.95 0.97 4.00
N VAL A 99 -10.78 1.62 3.98
CA VAL A 99 -10.27 2.34 2.80
C VAL A 99 -10.11 1.38 1.63
N GLY A 100 -9.51 0.21 1.85
CA GLY A 100 -9.38 -0.82 0.84
C GLY A 100 -10.73 -1.35 0.35
N GLU A 101 -11.72 -1.53 1.23
CA GLU A 101 -13.08 -1.92 0.81
C GLU A 101 -13.75 -0.89 -0.10
N LYS A 102 -13.54 0.41 0.17
CA LYS A 102 -14.09 1.50 -0.64
C LYS A 102 -13.30 1.81 -1.92
N ALA A 103 -12.08 1.30 -2.06
CA ALA A 103 -11.25 1.53 -3.23
C ALA A 103 -11.90 0.92 -4.49
N GLN A 104 -11.88 1.67 -5.60
CA GLN A 104 -12.33 1.16 -6.91
C GLN A 104 -11.22 0.36 -7.57
N GLU A 105 -10.02 0.91 -7.58
CA GLU A 105 -8.84 0.30 -8.19
C GLU A 105 -8.30 -0.87 -7.36
N PRO A 106 -8.11 -2.06 -7.96
CA PRO A 106 -7.50 -3.21 -7.28
C PRO A 106 -6.13 -2.91 -6.66
N SER A 107 -5.32 -2.07 -7.31
CA SER A 107 -4.00 -1.66 -6.80
C SER A 107 -4.11 -0.85 -5.50
N ALA A 108 -5.06 0.09 -5.44
CA ALA A 108 -5.33 0.88 -4.25
C ALA A 108 -5.91 0.02 -3.11
N ARG A 109 -6.79 -0.93 -3.44
CA ARG A 109 -7.32 -1.92 -2.49
C ARG A 109 -6.20 -2.75 -1.85
N ILE A 110 -5.32 -3.30 -2.69
CA ILE A 110 -4.16 -4.10 -2.24
C ILE A 110 -3.23 -3.27 -1.35
N ALA A 111 -2.91 -2.03 -1.75
CA ALA A 111 -2.05 -1.16 -0.96
C ALA A 111 -2.65 -0.89 0.44
N ALA A 112 -3.94 -0.54 0.49
CA ALA A 112 -4.63 -0.30 1.75
C ALA A 112 -4.70 -1.56 2.63
N TRP A 113 -4.97 -2.74 2.06
CA TRP A 113 -5.00 -3.98 2.82
C TRP A 113 -3.62 -4.44 3.30
N ARG A 114 -2.54 -4.12 2.59
CA ARG A 114 -1.17 -4.33 3.07
C ARG A 114 -0.86 -3.49 4.31
N GLU A 115 -1.21 -2.21 4.29
CA GLU A 115 -1.09 -1.34 5.46
C GLU A 115 -1.91 -1.85 6.64
N SER A 116 -3.13 -2.31 6.38
CA SER A 116 -3.98 -2.94 7.39
C SER A 116 -3.31 -4.15 8.05
N VAL A 117 -2.74 -5.06 7.26
CA VAL A 117 -1.98 -6.22 7.78
C VAL A 117 -0.77 -5.77 8.59
N ALA A 118 -0.03 -4.75 8.14
CA ALA A 118 1.14 -4.24 8.85
C ALA A 118 0.77 -3.71 10.24
N TYR A 119 -0.29 -2.91 10.34
CA TYR A 119 -0.75 -2.38 11.63
C TYR A 119 -1.42 -3.42 12.53
N LEU A 120 -2.07 -4.45 11.97
CA LEU A 120 -2.55 -5.59 12.77
C LEU A 120 -1.40 -6.36 13.39
N LYS A 121 -0.34 -6.63 12.61
CA LYS A 121 0.88 -7.24 13.14
C LYS A 121 1.51 -6.39 14.24
N LYS A 122 1.63 -5.08 14.02
CA LYS A 122 2.11 -4.15 15.05
C LYS A 122 1.25 -4.19 16.32
N ALA A 123 -0.08 -4.29 16.20
CA ALA A 123 -0.95 -4.41 17.36
C ALA A 123 -0.69 -5.71 18.15
N ILE A 124 -0.47 -6.83 17.45
CA ILE A 124 -0.10 -8.12 18.05
C ILE A 124 1.28 -8.05 18.71
N ASP A 125 2.25 -7.39 18.08
CA ASP A 125 3.60 -7.24 18.64
C ASP A 125 3.61 -6.39 19.93
N LEU A 126 2.68 -5.43 20.04
CA LEU A 126 2.52 -4.58 21.21
C LEU A 126 1.73 -5.26 22.33
N ASP A 127 0.75 -6.09 21.96
CA ASP A 127 -0.11 -6.86 22.86
C ASP A 127 -0.35 -8.26 22.29
N ASN A 128 0.43 -9.22 22.78
CA ASN A 128 0.39 -10.62 22.32
C ASN A 128 -0.93 -11.31 22.63
N ASP A 129 -1.75 -10.80 23.56
CA ASP A 129 -3.05 -11.36 23.92
C ASP A 129 -4.22 -10.68 23.17
N PHE A 130 -3.90 -9.84 22.18
CA PHE A 130 -4.91 -9.11 21.40
C PHE A 130 -5.61 -10.01 20.36
N GLU A 131 -6.51 -10.87 20.83
CA GLU A 131 -7.21 -11.87 20.02
C GLU A 131 -7.98 -11.30 18.82
N ASN A 132 -8.56 -10.11 18.97
CA ASN A 132 -9.24 -9.44 17.85
C ASN A 132 -8.27 -9.06 16.73
N ALA A 133 -7.03 -8.67 17.04
CA ALA A 133 -6.02 -8.35 16.04
C ALA A 133 -5.55 -9.61 15.29
N LYS A 134 -5.36 -10.73 16.00
CA LYS A 134 -5.03 -12.03 15.40
C LYS A 134 -6.11 -12.52 14.42
N LYS A 135 -7.37 -12.49 14.83
CA LYS A 135 -8.49 -12.86 13.94
C LYS A 135 -8.59 -11.95 12.73
N ASN A 136 -8.43 -10.65 12.93
CA ASN A 136 -8.53 -9.69 11.84
C ASN A 136 -7.37 -9.85 10.84
N VAL A 137 -6.13 -10.14 11.28
CA VAL A 137 -5.01 -10.28 10.34
C VAL A 137 -5.22 -11.44 9.38
N GLU A 138 -5.77 -12.56 9.84
CA GLU A 138 -6.11 -13.69 8.99
C GLU A 138 -7.20 -13.34 7.96
N ILE A 139 -8.23 -12.60 8.38
CA ILE A 139 -9.30 -12.15 7.49
C ILE A 139 -8.76 -11.23 6.40
N VAL A 140 -7.96 -10.23 6.77
CA VAL A 140 -7.40 -9.27 5.81
C VAL A 140 -6.39 -9.94 4.88
N GLN A 141 -5.56 -10.86 5.38
CA GLN A 141 -4.62 -11.63 4.55
C GLN A 141 -5.34 -12.49 3.52
N ARG A 142 -6.46 -13.12 3.89
CA ARG A 142 -7.26 -13.91 2.95
C ARG A 142 -7.82 -13.04 1.82
N LYS A 143 -8.42 -11.91 2.17
CA LYS A 143 -8.93 -10.93 1.19
C LYS A 143 -7.83 -10.41 0.28
N LEU A 144 -6.66 -10.09 0.85
CA LEU A 144 -5.50 -9.66 0.08
C LEU A 144 -5.03 -10.74 -0.89
N LYS A 145 -4.99 -12.01 -0.47
CA LYS A 145 -4.64 -13.13 -1.34
C LYS A 145 -5.64 -13.29 -2.48
N GLU A 146 -6.94 -13.30 -2.17
CA GLU A 146 -8.01 -13.39 -3.18
C GLU A 146 -7.90 -12.28 -4.25
N GLU A 147 -7.60 -11.04 -3.85
CA GLU A 147 -7.43 -9.93 -4.80
C GLU A 147 -6.17 -10.06 -5.65
N LEU A 148 -5.06 -10.55 -5.07
CA LEU A 148 -3.82 -10.80 -5.80
C LEU A 148 -3.99 -11.94 -6.81
N ASP A 149 -4.72 -12.99 -6.45
CA ASP A 149 -4.97 -14.13 -7.33
C ASP A 149 -5.86 -13.70 -8.51
N LYS A 150 -6.92 -12.91 -8.27
CA LYS A 150 -7.72 -12.30 -9.35
C LYS A 150 -6.88 -11.45 -10.32
N GLN A 151 -5.88 -10.72 -9.81
CA GLN A 151 -5.01 -9.94 -10.68
C GLN A 151 -4.09 -10.80 -11.54
N LYS A 152 -3.69 -11.98 -11.07
CA LYS A 152 -2.90 -12.93 -11.86
C LYS A 152 -3.78 -13.58 -12.93
N GLU A 153 -4.95 -14.08 -12.56
CA GLU A 153 -5.91 -14.66 -13.50
C GLU A 153 -6.29 -13.67 -14.63
N ASN A 154 -6.53 -12.40 -14.30
CA ASN A 154 -6.81 -11.39 -15.32
C ASN A 154 -5.60 -11.07 -16.21
N LYS A 155 -4.36 -11.27 -15.74
CA LYS A 155 -3.16 -11.13 -16.58
C LYS A 155 -2.98 -12.34 -17.48
N ASP A 156 -3.17 -13.54 -16.93
CA ASP A 156 -3.03 -14.80 -17.66
C ASP A 156 -4.12 -14.91 -18.74
N GLN A 157 -5.37 -14.53 -18.44
CA GLN A 157 -6.46 -14.48 -19.43
C GLN A 157 -6.25 -13.43 -20.53
N ASN A 158 -5.63 -12.28 -20.21
CA ASN A 158 -5.27 -11.28 -21.21
C ASN A 158 -4.05 -11.71 -22.05
N GLN A 159 -3.21 -12.62 -21.55
CA GLN A 159 -2.17 -13.28 -22.33
C GLN A 159 -2.79 -14.34 -23.24
N ASP A 160 -3.66 -15.22 -22.73
CA ASP A 160 -4.36 -16.25 -23.52
C ASP A 160 -5.26 -15.67 -24.62
N GLN A 161 -5.91 -14.51 -24.40
CA GLN A 161 -6.71 -13.84 -25.44
C GLN A 161 -5.86 -13.13 -26.51
N ASN A 162 -4.60 -12.76 -26.20
CA ASN A 162 -3.66 -12.26 -27.20
C ASN A 162 -3.04 -13.40 -28.01
N ASP A 163 -2.85 -14.58 -27.42
CA ASP A 163 -2.34 -15.78 -28.10
C ASP A 163 -3.39 -16.43 -29.02
N GLN A 164 -4.69 -16.18 -28.80
CA GLN A 164 -5.77 -16.74 -29.63
C GLN A 164 -6.08 -15.96 -30.92
N LYS A 165 -5.39 -14.83 -31.21
CA LYS A 165 -5.60 -14.08 -32.47
C LYS A 165 -4.47 -14.16 -33.48
N GLN A 166 -3.33 -14.75 -33.13
CA GLN A 166 -2.21 -14.87 -34.05
C GLN A 166 -1.80 -16.33 -34.22
N PRO A 167 -1.54 -16.78 -35.46
CA PRO A 167 -1.04 -18.12 -35.69
C PRO A 167 0.24 -18.37 -34.87
N PRO A 168 0.45 -19.58 -34.34
CA PRO A 168 1.67 -19.92 -33.62
C PRO A 168 2.89 -19.63 -34.50
N LEU A 169 4.00 -19.19 -33.88
CA LEU A 169 5.25 -18.93 -34.59
C LEU A 169 5.64 -20.13 -35.47
N SER A 170 6.03 -19.86 -36.71
CA SER A 170 6.66 -20.86 -37.57
C SER A 170 7.93 -21.41 -36.92
N ASP A 171 8.36 -22.61 -37.28
CA ASP A 171 9.61 -23.18 -36.75
C ASP A 171 10.83 -22.34 -37.14
N LYS A 172 10.79 -21.68 -38.31
CA LYS A 172 11.78 -20.68 -38.72
C LYS A 172 11.77 -19.50 -37.73
N ALA A 173 10.60 -18.96 -37.41
CA ALA A 173 10.45 -17.84 -36.50
C ALA A 173 10.95 -18.16 -35.07
N LYS A 174 10.68 -19.36 -34.56
CA LYS A 174 11.21 -19.83 -33.27
C LYS A 174 12.74 -19.91 -33.26
N GLN A 175 13.34 -20.44 -34.32
CA GLN A 175 14.80 -20.53 -34.44
C GLN A 175 15.46 -19.15 -34.51
N VAL A 176 14.87 -18.24 -35.29
CA VAL A 176 15.37 -16.87 -35.43
C VAL A 176 15.21 -16.09 -34.13
N LEU A 177 14.11 -16.26 -33.41
CA LEU A 177 13.93 -15.70 -32.08
C LEU A 177 15.02 -16.17 -31.11
N ALA A 178 15.24 -17.49 -31.03
CA ALA A 178 16.29 -18.05 -30.16
C ALA A 178 17.69 -17.48 -30.49
N ARG A 179 18.00 -17.33 -31.79
CA ARG A 179 19.27 -16.74 -32.23
C ARG A 179 19.37 -15.25 -31.90
N ALA A 180 18.29 -14.49 -32.05
CA ALA A 180 18.26 -13.07 -31.71
C ALA A 180 18.43 -12.86 -30.19
N LEU A 181 17.80 -13.69 -29.37
CA LEU A 181 17.98 -13.66 -27.91
C LEU A 181 19.41 -14.03 -27.53
N GLN A 182 20.01 -15.03 -28.17
CA GLN A 182 21.43 -15.36 -27.95
C GLN A 182 22.35 -14.19 -28.29
N LEU A 183 22.12 -13.49 -29.41
CA LEU A 183 22.86 -12.28 -29.76
C LEU A 183 22.74 -11.20 -28.67
N CYS A 184 21.55 -11.04 -28.09
CA CYS A 184 21.36 -10.10 -26.98
C CYS A 184 22.15 -10.52 -25.72
N LYS A 185 22.20 -11.82 -25.40
CA LYS A 185 23.06 -12.35 -24.32
C LYS A 185 24.54 -12.09 -24.57
N ASP A 186 24.94 -12.12 -25.83
CA ASP A 186 26.31 -11.81 -26.25
C ASP A 186 26.59 -10.28 -26.32
N GLY A 187 25.63 -9.44 -25.91
CA GLY A 187 25.74 -7.97 -25.93
C GLY A 187 25.51 -7.33 -27.30
N LYS A 188 25.13 -8.12 -28.31
CA LYS A 188 24.91 -7.69 -29.70
C LYS A 188 23.44 -7.32 -29.94
N TYR A 189 22.94 -6.38 -29.15
CA TYR A 189 21.52 -5.99 -29.16
C TYR A 189 21.04 -5.46 -30.52
N ALA A 190 21.86 -4.67 -31.22
CA ALA A 190 21.50 -4.14 -32.54
C ALA A 190 21.33 -5.26 -33.58
N GLU A 191 22.20 -6.28 -33.55
CA GLU A 191 22.10 -7.45 -34.43
C GLU A 191 20.86 -8.30 -34.09
N GLY A 192 20.60 -8.52 -32.79
CA GLY A 192 19.41 -9.23 -32.33
C GLY A 192 18.10 -8.51 -32.71
N LYS A 193 18.05 -7.18 -32.55
CA LYS A 193 16.93 -6.34 -32.95
C LYS A 193 16.66 -6.43 -34.45
N GLN A 194 17.69 -6.19 -35.27
CA GLN A 194 17.59 -6.23 -36.73
C GLN A 194 17.12 -7.61 -37.22
N MET A 195 17.59 -8.68 -36.59
CA MET A 195 17.20 -10.05 -36.92
C MET A 195 15.70 -10.28 -36.70
N LEU A 196 15.13 -9.77 -35.60
CA LEU A 196 13.69 -9.85 -35.34
C LEU A 196 12.88 -8.94 -36.26
N GLU A 197 13.36 -7.73 -36.56
CA GLU A 197 12.68 -6.81 -37.49
C GLU A 197 12.60 -7.41 -38.90
N ASN A 198 13.67 -8.04 -39.39
CA ASN A 198 13.68 -8.75 -40.67
C ASN A 198 12.69 -9.92 -40.66
N LEU A 199 12.64 -10.69 -39.56
CA LEU A 199 11.71 -11.80 -39.42
C LEU A 199 10.24 -11.32 -39.44
N ILE A 200 9.92 -10.23 -38.74
CA ILE A 200 8.58 -9.64 -38.72
C ILE A 200 8.14 -9.19 -40.12
N ALA A 201 9.08 -8.70 -40.94
CA ALA A 201 8.79 -8.30 -42.32
C ALA A 201 8.58 -9.49 -43.27
N GLU A 202 9.16 -10.65 -42.97
CA GLU A 202 9.10 -11.84 -43.84
C GLU A 202 8.05 -12.87 -43.42
N ASP A 203 7.72 -12.95 -42.14
CA ASP A 203 6.88 -14.00 -41.55
C ASP A 203 5.68 -13.37 -40.83
N GLU A 204 4.48 -13.55 -41.39
CA GLU A 204 3.25 -13.02 -40.82
C GLU A 204 2.99 -13.54 -39.38
N THR A 205 3.45 -14.76 -39.07
CA THR A 205 3.36 -15.33 -37.71
C THR A 205 4.27 -14.62 -36.72
N ALA A 206 5.31 -13.92 -37.20
CA ALA A 206 6.28 -13.24 -36.36
C ALA A 206 5.86 -11.84 -35.91
N SER A 207 4.72 -11.31 -36.37
CA SER A 207 4.22 -9.98 -35.95
C SER A 207 4.04 -9.83 -34.42
N GLN A 208 3.75 -10.92 -33.71
CA GLN A 208 3.77 -11.00 -32.23
C GLN A 208 5.12 -10.64 -31.58
N LEU A 209 6.23 -10.73 -32.32
CA LEU A 209 7.58 -10.47 -31.81
C LEU A 209 7.93 -8.97 -31.73
N SER A 210 7.03 -8.08 -32.18
CA SER A 210 7.20 -6.62 -32.05
C SER A 210 7.49 -6.18 -30.60
N GLY A 211 6.91 -6.84 -29.60
CA GLY A 211 7.22 -6.59 -28.19
C GLY A 211 8.67 -6.93 -27.81
N HIS A 212 9.27 -7.95 -28.42
CA HIS A 212 10.67 -8.30 -28.21
C HIS A 212 11.60 -7.24 -28.82
N VAL A 213 11.29 -6.77 -30.04
CA VAL A 213 12.02 -5.67 -30.69
C VAL A 213 12.02 -4.43 -29.81
N GLN A 214 10.86 -4.07 -29.24
CA GLN A 214 10.73 -2.90 -28.37
C GLN A 214 11.55 -3.04 -27.07
N ARG A 215 11.58 -4.22 -26.45
CA ARG A 215 12.42 -4.47 -25.27
C ARG A 215 13.91 -4.35 -25.58
N ILE A 216 14.35 -4.88 -26.74
CA ILE A 216 15.75 -4.75 -27.16
C ILE A 216 16.09 -3.28 -27.44
N ASP A 217 15.19 -2.51 -28.07
CA ASP A 217 15.35 -1.07 -28.30
C ASP A 217 15.53 -0.31 -26.98
N ASP A 218 14.72 -0.63 -25.96
CA ASP A 218 14.83 -0.02 -24.64
C ASP A 218 16.15 -0.35 -23.94
N VAL A 219 16.65 -1.59 -24.07
CA VAL A 219 17.98 -1.97 -23.55
C VAL A 219 19.09 -1.18 -24.25
N ILE A 220 19.00 -0.98 -25.57
CA ILE A 220 19.95 -0.16 -26.34
C ILE A 220 19.93 1.29 -25.84
N GLU A 221 18.76 1.87 -25.64
CA GLU A 221 18.60 3.24 -25.11
C GLU A 221 19.21 3.37 -23.71
N ILE A 222 18.93 2.41 -22.81
CA ILE A 222 19.49 2.40 -21.45
C ILE A 222 21.01 2.33 -21.48
N LYS A 223 21.61 1.43 -22.28
CA LYS A 223 23.08 1.31 -22.39
C LYS A 223 23.71 2.54 -23.04
N ALA A 224 22.96 3.31 -23.83
CA ALA A 224 23.37 4.61 -24.35
C ALA A 224 23.16 5.78 -23.35
N GLY A 225 22.72 5.51 -22.11
CA GLY A 225 22.44 6.53 -21.10
C GLY A 225 21.16 7.33 -21.36
N ARG A 226 20.27 6.83 -22.21
CA ARG A 226 19.00 7.45 -22.59
C ARG A 226 17.82 6.78 -21.88
N LYS A 227 16.67 7.46 -21.86
CA LYS A 227 15.47 6.98 -21.17
C LYS A 227 14.73 5.98 -22.07
N PRO A 228 14.38 4.77 -21.58
CA PRO A 228 13.62 3.79 -22.36
C PRO A 228 12.18 4.28 -22.61
N LYS A 229 11.56 3.76 -23.66
CA LYS A 229 10.16 4.07 -24.02
C LYS A 229 9.17 3.33 -23.11
N THR A 230 9.54 2.14 -22.61
CA THR A 230 8.74 1.39 -21.62
C THR A 230 9.29 1.52 -20.19
N LYS A 231 8.50 1.16 -19.16
CA LYS A 231 8.91 1.21 -17.74
C LYS A 231 9.83 0.03 -17.37
N ILE A 232 10.92 -0.17 -18.12
CA ILE A 232 11.95 -1.17 -17.80
C ILE A 232 12.91 -0.55 -16.76
N ASP A 233 13.22 -1.30 -15.71
CA ASP A 233 14.17 -0.90 -14.66
C ASP A 233 15.61 -1.08 -15.17
N ALA A 234 16.41 -0.01 -15.10
CA ALA A 234 17.80 0.00 -15.56
C ALA A 234 18.70 -1.00 -14.82
N SER A 235 18.29 -1.49 -13.64
CA SER A 235 19.05 -2.44 -12.83
C SER A 235 18.89 -3.91 -13.25
N ASN A 236 17.95 -4.22 -14.16
CA ASN A 236 17.59 -5.61 -14.50
C ASN A 236 17.59 -5.91 -16.01
N THR A 237 18.21 -5.04 -16.83
CA THR A 237 18.11 -5.08 -18.31
C THR A 237 18.58 -6.39 -18.94
N ASP A 238 19.53 -7.09 -18.31
CA ASP A 238 20.06 -8.35 -18.85
C ASP A 238 19.20 -9.57 -18.43
N ASN A 239 18.49 -9.51 -17.29
CA ASN A 239 17.56 -10.57 -16.83
C ASN A 239 16.20 -10.51 -17.55
N ASP A 240 15.72 -9.31 -17.89
CA ASP A 240 14.40 -9.12 -18.50
C ASP A 240 14.30 -9.71 -19.93
N LEU A 241 15.43 -10.06 -20.55
CA LEU A 241 15.50 -10.80 -21.82
C LEU A 241 15.58 -12.33 -21.64
N GLU A 242 15.93 -12.82 -20.44
CA GLU A 242 15.98 -14.26 -20.14
C GLU A 242 14.65 -14.82 -19.62
N VAL A 243 13.75 -13.95 -19.16
CA VAL A 243 12.43 -14.31 -18.57
C VAL A 243 11.29 -14.25 -19.61
N ILE A 244 11.61 -13.98 -20.88
CA ILE A 244 10.66 -14.03 -22.02
C ILE A 244 10.66 -15.42 -22.62
#